data_AF-A0A382AQN5-F1
#
_entry.id   AF-A0A382AQN5-F1
#
_cell.length_a   1.000
_cell.length_b   1.000
_cell.length_c   1.000
_cell.angle_alpha   90.00
_cell.angle_beta   90.00
_cell.angle_gamma   90.00
#
_symmetry.space_group_name_H-M   'P 1'
#
loop_
_entity.id
_entity.type
_entity.pdbx_description
1 polymer ?
#
loop_
_entity_poly.entity_id
_entity_poly.type
_entity_poly.pdbx_seq_one_letter_code
_entity_poly.pdbx_strand_id
1 'polypeptide(L)'
;MAKKKRKPRTRRKQVVPSQPNEIPYSKYRIEWLDILSDSGWATDREFNRMKLASPVNEGWLYNKDRYAIKIFASYDRDEDTKEITFGDRTMIPLSCVKKMTKLK
;
A
#
# COMPACT_ATOMS: atom_id res chain seq x y z
N MET A 1 -27.57 36.12 -10.79
CA MET A 1 -26.17 35.69 -10.56
C MET A 1 -26.03 34.22 -10.94
N ALA A 2 -25.28 33.89 -11.99
CA ALA A 2 -25.19 32.52 -12.52
C ALA A 2 -24.28 31.63 -11.65
N LYS A 3 -24.82 30.49 -11.18
CA LYS A 3 -24.07 29.51 -10.38
C LYS A 3 -22.96 28.86 -11.21
N LYS A 4 -21.70 29.06 -10.82
CA LYS A 4 -20.50 28.49 -11.45
C LYS A 4 -20.51 26.96 -11.29
N LYS A 5 -20.65 26.21 -12.39
CA LYS A 5 -20.63 24.73 -12.39
C LYS A 5 -19.24 24.24 -11.96
N ARG A 6 -19.17 23.36 -10.95
CA ARG A 6 -17.91 22.76 -10.45
C ARG A 6 -17.35 21.82 -11.53
N LYS A 7 -16.05 21.96 -11.85
CA LYS A 7 -15.36 21.09 -12.82
C LYS A 7 -15.37 19.64 -12.31
N PRO A 8 -15.63 18.64 -13.18
CA PRO A 8 -15.63 17.24 -12.80
C PRO A 8 -14.22 16.82 -12.36
N ARG A 9 -14.14 16.12 -11.23
CA ARG A 9 -12.89 15.65 -10.64
C ARG A 9 -12.40 14.46 -11.48
N THR A 10 -11.34 14.65 -12.26
CA THR A 10 -10.77 13.59 -13.11
C THR A 10 -10.39 12.41 -12.22
N ARG A 11 -11.03 11.25 -12.41
CA ARG A 11 -10.61 10.01 -11.73
C ARG A 11 -9.15 9.74 -12.12
N ARG A 12 -8.26 9.59 -11.14
CA ARG A 12 -6.88 9.12 -11.39
C ARG A 12 -6.99 7.80 -12.16
N LYS A 13 -6.45 7.76 -13.38
CA LYS A 13 -6.40 6.54 -14.17
C LYS A 13 -5.52 5.55 -13.42
N GLN A 14 -6.06 4.38 -13.11
CA GLN A 14 -5.30 3.28 -12.53
C GLN A 14 -4.27 2.86 -13.59
N VAL A 15 -2.99 2.97 -13.24
CA VAL A 15 -1.91 2.48 -14.09
C VAL A 15 -1.99 0.96 -14.04
N VAL A 16 -2.50 0.35 -15.11
CA VAL A 16 -2.45 -1.09 -15.30
C VAL A 16 -1.02 -1.40 -15.73
N PRO A 17 -0.21 -2.13 -14.93
CA PRO A 17 1.11 -2.52 -15.37
C PRO A 17 0.95 -3.46 -16.56
N SER A 18 1.55 -3.09 -17.69
CA SER A 18 1.54 -3.86 -18.93
C SER A 18 2.58 -4.98 -18.95
N GLN A 19 3.26 -5.22 -17.82
CA GLN A 19 4.31 -6.23 -17.73
C GLN A 19 3.69 -7.63 -17.69
N PRO A 20 4.20 -8.61 -18.46
CA PRO A 20 3.73 -9.98 -18.39
C PRO A 20 3.99 -10.57 -16.99
N ASN A 21 3.26 -11.62 -16.62
CA ASN A 21 3.33 -12.30 -15.32
C ASN A 21 4.66 -13.09 -15.15
N GLU A 22 5.80 -12.40 -15.20
CA GLU A 22 7.14 -13.01 -15.29
C GLU A 22 7.80 -13.27 -13.93
N ILE A 23 7.22 -12.76 -12.84
CA ILE A 23 7.76 -12.95 -11.50
C ILE A 23 6.95 -13.97 -10.70
N PRO A 24 7.59 -14.80 -9.86
CA PRO A 24 6.94 -15.87 -9.11
C PRO A 24 6.15 -15.37 -7.89
N TYR A 25 5.57 -14.17 -7.95
CA TYR A 25 4.85 -13.54 -6.85
C TYR A 25 3.41 -13.21 -7.24
N SER A 26 2.49 -13.51 -6.33
CA SER A 26 1.08 -13.16 -6.50
C SER A 26 0.83 -11.71 -6.11
N LYS A 27 0.02 -10.99 -6.89
CA LYS A 27 -0.38 -9.62 -6.58
C LYS A 27 -1.54 -9.60 -5.57
N TYR A 28 -1.47 -8.69 -4.61
CA TYR A 28 -2.48 -8.53 -3.56
C TYR A 28 -2.81 -7.06 -3.35
N ARG A 29 -4.07 -6.82 -2.96
CA ARG A 29 -4.52 -5.59 -2.32
C ARG A 29 -4.62 -5.83 -0.82
N ILE A 30 -3.88 -5.06 -0.04
CA ILE A 30 -3.80 -5.17 1.42
C ILE A 30 -4.30 -3.89 2.04
N GLU A 31 -5.31 -4.03 2.90
CA GLU A 31 -5.84 -2.96 3.75
C GLU A 31 -5.36 -3.21 5.17
N TRP A 32 -4.71 -2.23 5.77
CA TRP A 32 -4.11 -2.35 7.11
C TRP A 32 -4.25 -1.05 7.88
N LEU A 33 -4.02 -1.10 9.19
CA LEU A 33 -3.96 0.08 10.05
C LEU A 33 -2.52 0.44 10.33
N ASP A 34 -2.17 1.70 10.08
CA ASP A 34 -0.85 2.22 10.39
C ASP A 34 -0.83 2.85 11.78
N ILE A 35 0.28 2.64 12.47
CA ILE A 35 0.49 3.14 13.82
C ILE A 35 0.86 4.61 13.70
N LEU A 36 0.07 5.48 14.33
CA LEU A 36 0.35 6.90 14.38
C LEU A 36 1.07 7.22 15.69
N SER A 37 2.18 7.94 15.59
CA SER A 37 2.87 8.55 16.72
C SER A 37 3.00 10.03 16.45
N ASP A 38 2.76 10.83 17.49
CA ASP A 38 3.03 12.27 17.50
C ASP A 38 3.99 12.57 18.65
N SER A 39 5.00 13.41 18.39
CA SER A 39 6.04 13.76 19.36
C SER A 39 5.74 15.08 20.10
N GLY A 40 4.65 15.77 19.76
CA GLY A 40 4.23 17.01 20.38
C GLY A 40 3.51 16.84 21.73
N TRP A 41 3.32 17.95 22.43
CA TRP A 41 2.39 18.02 23.55
C TRP A 41 0.97 18.13 23.02
N ALA A 42 0.07 17.28 23.51
CA ALA A 42 -1.32 17.26 23.09
C ALA A 42 -2.23 17.48 24.29
N THR A 43 -3.28 18.27 24.09
CA THR A 43 -4.43 18.32 24.99
C THR A 43 -5.22 17.01 24.91
N ASP A 44 -6.04 16.74 25.93
CA ASP A 44 -6.97 15.61 25.96
C ASP A 44 -7.86 15.57 24.70
N ARG A 45 -8.30 16.74 24.25
CA ARG A 45 -9.14 16.89 23.06
C ARG A 45 -8.40 16.52 21.78
N GLU A 46 -7.12 16.85 21.66
CA GLU A 46 -6.30 16.49 20.50
C GLU A 46 -6.03 14.98 20.49
N PHE A 47 -5.67 14.42 21.65
CA PHE A 47 -5.40 12.99 21.78
C PHE A 47 -6.64 12.13 21.48
N ASN A 48 -7.81 12.52 22.00
CA ASN A 48 -9.09 11.84 21.73
C ASN A 48 -9.53 11.92 20.26
N ARG A 49 -9.00 12.87 19.49
CA ARG A 49 -9.31 13.03 18.05
C ARG A 49 -8.34 12.26 17.17
N MET A 50 -7.25 11.72 17.71
CA MET A 50 -6.32 10.90 16.95
C MET A 50 -7.04 9.70 16.34
N LYS A 51 -6.75 9.43 15.07
CA LYS A 51 -7.30 8.31 14.34
C LYS A 51 -6.17 7.59 13.64
N LEU A 52 -6.19 6.27 13.73
CA LEU A 52 -5.27 5.42 12.98
C LEU A 52 -5.47 5.67 11.48
N ALA A 53 -4.36 5.72 10.75
CA ALA A 53 -4.44 5.74 9.30
C ALA A 53 -4.83 4.34 8.80
N SER A 54 -5.62 4.29 7.73
CA SER A 54 -6.07 3.03 7.11
C SER A 54 -5.56 2.93 5.67
N PRO A 55 -4.23 2.76 5.48
CA PRO A 55 -3.64 2.65 4.15
C PRO A 55 -4.13 1.41 3.39
N VAL A 56 -4.03 1.53 2.06
CA VAL A 56 -4.30 0.47 1.10
C VAL A 56 -3.10 0.35 0.18
N ASN A 57 -2.44 -0.80 0.19
CA ASN A 57 -1.32 -1.09 -0.69
C ASN A 57 -1.73 -2.15 -1.72
N GLU A 58 -1.38 -1.92 -2.98
CA GLU A 58 -1.43 -2.92 -4.03
C GLU A 58 0.00 -3.27 -4.44
N GLY A 59 0.38 -4.53 -4.33
CA GLY A 59 1.75 -4.96 -4.59
C GLY A 59 1.86 -6.47 -4.69
N TRP A 60 3.06 -6.95 -4.99
CA TRP A 60 3.38 -8.36 -5.02
C TRP A 60 3.77 -8.86 -3.64
N LEU A 61 3.22 -10.01 -3.25
CA LEU A 61 3.50 -10.65 -1.97
C LEU A 61 4.86 -11.35 -2.04
N TYR A 62 5.85 -10.80 -1.35
CA TYR A 62 7.16 -11.42 -1.21
C TYR A 62 7.13 -12.58 -0.21
N ASN A 63 6.57 -12.35 0.96
CA ASN A 63 6.47 -13.34 2.03
C ASN A 63 5.29 -13.00 2.96
N LYS A 64 4.63 -14.03 3.50
CA LYS A 64 3.72 -13.94 4.62
C LYS A 64 4.07 -15.01 5.64
N ASP A 65 4.41 -14.59 6.85
CA ASP A 65 4.63 -15.47 7.99
C ASP A 65 3.58 -15.21 9.09
N ARG A 66 3.77 -15.82 10.26
CA ARG A 66 2.85 -15.68 11.41
C ARG A 66 2.89 -14.31 12.09
N TYR A 67 3.90 -13.49 11.80
CA TYR A 67 4.15 -12.20 12.44
C TYR A 67 3.93 -11.03 11.48
N ALA A 68 4.27 -11.18 10.21
CA ALA A 68 4.28 -10.09 9.25
C ALA A 68 4.02 -10.52 7.81
N ILE A 69 3.64 -9.52 7.01
CA ILE A 69 3.52 -9.59 5.55
C ILE A 69 4.56 -8.66 4.95
N LYS A 70 5.27 -9.13 3.93
CA LYS A 70 6.23 -8.35 3.14
C LYS A 70 5.71 -8.23 1.72
N ILE A 71 5.57 -7.00 1.23
CA ILE A 71 5.14 -6.69 -0.14
C ILE A 71 6.11 -5.71 -0.82
N PHE A 72 6.05 -5.64 -2.15
CA PHE A 72 6.78 -4.66 -2.96
C PHE A 72 5.89 -4.18 -4.13
N ALA A 73 6.14 -2.97 -4.64
CA ALA A 73 5.33 -2.37 -5.71
C ALA A 73 6.07 -2.22 -7.05
N SER A 74 7.37 -2.50 -7.08
CA SER A 74 8.17 -2.54 -8.31
C SER A 74 9.34 -3.52 -8.14
N TYR A 75 9.87 -4.00 -9.25
CA TYR A 75 11.06 -4.83 -9.27
C TYR A 75 11.86 -4.54 -10.54
N ASP A 76 13.16 -4.79 -10.48
CA ASP A 76 14.04 -4.80 -11.64
C ASP A 76 14.84 -6.11 -11.64
N ARG A 77 15.08 -6.67 -12.82
CA ARG A 77 15.73 -7.96 -12.99
C ARG A 77 16.95 -7.79 -13.87
N ASP A 78 18.10 -8.15 -13.32
CA ASP A 78 19.34 -8.19 -14.05
C ASP A 78 19.34 -9.41 -14.99
N GLU A 79 19.59 -9.20 -16.28
CA GLU A 79 19.56 -10.26 -17.30
C GLU A 79 20.77 -11.21 -17.18
N ASP A 80 21.92 -10.71 -16.73
CA ASP A 80 23.19 -11.44 -16.65
C ASP A 80 23.28 -12.24 -15.35
N THR A 81 23.00 -11.59 -14.22
CA THR A 81 23.12 -12.21 -12.89
C THR A 81 21.84 -12.93 -12.44
N LYS A 82 20.71 -12.65 -13.10
CA LYS A 82 19.36 -13.11 -12.73
C LYS A 82 18.91 -12.65 -11.33
N GLU A 83 19.61 -11.69 -10.73
CA GLU A 83 19.20 -11.09 -9.47
C GLU A 83 17.95 -10.22 -9.65
N ILE A 84 17.09 -10.21 -8.64
CA ILE A 84 15.89 -9.38 -8.62
C ILE A 84 16.04 -8.35 -7.50
N THR A 85 15.98 -7.08 -7.87
CA THR A 85 15.89 -5.98 -6.92
C THR A 85 14.44 -5.56 -6.75
N PHE A 86 14.05 -5.18 -5.52
CA PHE A 86 12.66 -4.87 -5.17
C PHE A 86 12.53 -3.42 -4.70
N GLY A 87 11.65 -2.66 -5.35
CA GLY A 87 11.31 -1.29 -5.00
C GLY A 87 10.01 -1.19 -4.20
N ASP A 88 9.84 -0.07 -3.49
CA ASP A 88 8.64 0.23 -2.68
C ASP A 88 8.21 -0.92 -1.76
N ARG A 89 9.19 -1.40 -0.98
CA ARG A 89 9.02 -2.53 -0.07
C ARG A 89 8.30 -2.09 1.19
N THR A 90 7.29 -2.83 1.60
CA THR A 90 6.55 -2.59 2.85
C THR A 90 6.48 -3.86 3.66
N MET A 91 6.80 -3.77 4.95
CA MET A 91 6.63 -4.85 5.92
C MET A 91 5.55 -4.44 6.93
N ILE A 92 4.48 -5.24 7.02
CA ILE A 92 3.28 -4.94 7.79
C ILE A 92 3.12 -6.04 8.84
N PRO A 93 3.05 -5.73 10.15
CA PRO A 93 2.68 -6.72 11.16
C PRO A 93 1.32 -7.34 10.85
N LEU A 94 1.22 -8.65 10.93
CA LEU A 94 0.01 -9.39 10.57
C LEU A 94 -1.19 -8.94 11.44
N SER A 95 -0.93 -8.55 12.69
CA SER A 95 -1.94 -8.00 13.61
C SER A 95 -2.57 -6.68 13.15
N CYS A 96 -1.89 -5.92 12.30
CA CYS A 96 -2.38 -4.65 11.76
C CYS A 96 -3.18 -4.84 10.46
N VAL A 97 -3.14 -6.02 9.83
CA VAL A 97 -3.82 -6.30 8.57
C VAL A 97 -5.32 -6.46 8.83
N LYS A 98 -6.14 -5.66 8.12
CA LYS A 98 -7.60 -5.75 8.19
C LYS A 98 -8.16 -6.65 7.11
N LYS A 99 -7.62 -6.57 5.90
CA LYS A 99 -8.08 -7.36 4.76
C LYS A 99 -6.96 -7.59 3.77
N MET A 100 -6.94 -8.78 3.19
CA MET A 100 -6.00 -9.15 2.14
C MET A 100 -6.79 -9.82 1.01
N THR A 101 -6.75 -9.23 -0.18
CA THR A 101 -7.46 -9.73 -1.36
C THR A 101 -6.45 -10.05 -2.45
N LYS A 102 -6.41 -11.30 -2.91
CA LYS A 102 -5.59 -11.69 -4.06
C LYS A 102 -6.16 -11.06 -5.32
N LEU A 103 -5.33 -10.37 -6.09
CA LEU A 103 -5.69 -9.82 -7.39
C LEU A 103 -5.42 -10.90 -8.46
N LYS A 104 -6.35 -11.02 -9.42
CA LYS A 104 -6.22 -11.91 -10.58
C LYS A 104 -5.54 -11.19 -11.73
#